data_AF-A0A0J7KDG6-F1
#
_entry.id   AF-A0A0J7KDG6-F1
#
_cell.length_a   1.000
_cell.length_b   1.000
_cell.length_c   1.000
_cell.angle_alpha   90.00
_cell.angle_beta   90.00
_cell.angle_gamma   90.00
#
_symmetry.space_group_name_H-M   'P 1'
#
loop_
_entity.id
_entity.type
_entity.pdbx_description
1 polymer ?
#
loop_
_entity_poly.entity_id
_entity_poly.type
_entity_poly.pdbx_seq_one_letter_code
_entity_poly.pdbx_strand_id
1 'polypeptide(L)'
;MRGKVEELERKLEEVKLGMREKDEVREGRGEWKKRMKEVERKLEMKEREERRKNIVLRGIKGGREVIEKEMEGIMKEVGVITDLKGIKRIGGKEGEGGIVIVRMRDLGRKKELMIKKNKFRERGIRIEDDLTWRERKMKWKLEDIARQEREKGKRVWTSYGKLQIEVKWWFWDEKEMLKDGGAGVDNKDKEFWEGLEDWDVVILMETWLDGKGWERIRERLPDRYTWKTQLAKRKNKKGRACGGMLLGIKKDVLIKKKGSREEEEGRMECTVKIGEIRWRVVGVYVNENMEKKLESL
;
A
#
# COMPACT_ATOMS: atom_id res chain seq x y z
N MET A 1 -52.45 -40.49 -0.46
CA MET A 1 -51.76 -39.20 -0.22
C MET A 1 -50.44 -39.37 0.52
N ARG A 2 -50.32 -40.23 1.54
CA ARG A 2 -49.09 -40.45 2.33
C ARG A 2 -47.82 -40.78 1.52
N GLY A 3 -47.87 -41.75 0.60
CA GLY A 3 -46.67 -42.17 -0.17
C GLY A 3 -46.11 -41.12 -1.13
N LYS A 4 -46.92 -40.18 -1.62
CA LYS A 4 -46.43 -39.06 -2.45
C LYS A 4 -45.70 -38.00 -1.62
N VAL A 5 -46.08 -37.84 -0.35
CA VAL A 5 -45.43 -36.92 0.58
C VAL A 5 -44.08 -37.47 1.01
N GLU A 6 -44.00 -38.76 1.34
CA GLU A 6 -42.73 -39.44 1.67
C GLU A 6 -41.72 -39.43 0.50
N GLU A 7 -42.20 -39.58 -0.74
CA GLU A 7 -41.34 -39.48 -1.92
C GLU A 7 -40.80 -38.06 -2.13
N LEU A 8 -41.61 -37.04 -1.87
CA LEU A 8 -41.21 -35.63 -1.95
C LEU A 8 -40.20 -35.27 -0.85
N GLU A 9 -40.39 -35.77 0.37
CA GLU A 9 -39.45 -35.56 1.49
C GLU A 9 -38.09 -36.17 1.18
N ARG A 10 -38.05 -37.40 0.67
CA ARG A 10 -36.79 -38.05 0.26
C ARG A 10 -36.07 -37.27 -0.85
N LYS A 11 -36.80 -36.80 -1.86
CA LYS A 11 -36.23 -35.97 -2.93
C LYS A 11 -35.71 -34.63 -2.42
N LEU A 12 -36.38 -34.03 -1.43
CA LEU A 12 -35.94 -32.79 -0.79
C LEU A 12 -34.66 -33.01 0.02
N GLU A 13 -34.53 -34.15 0.71
CA GLU A 13 -33.33 -34.55 1.45
C GLU A 13 -32.12 -34.71 0.50
N GLU A 14 -32.30 -35.41 -0.62
CA GLU A 14 -31.26 -35.59 -1.66
C GLU A 14 -30.82 -34.26 -2.28
N VAL A 15 -31.76 -33.36 -2.57
CA VAL A 15 -31.45 -32.02 -3.08
C VAL A 15 -30.66 -31.21 -2.06
N LYS A 16 -31.04 -31.27 -0.77
CA LYS A 16 -30.32 -30.58 0.32
C LYS A 16 -28.90 -31.12 0.51
N LEU A 17 -28.72 -32.44 0.46
CA LEU A 17 -27.40 -33.09 0.51
C LEU A 17 -26.52 -32.66 -0.67
N GLY A 18 -27.05 -32.70 -1.90
CA GLY A 18 -26.31 -32.26 -3.08
C GLY A 18 -26.01 -30.75 -3.11
N MET A 19 -26.80 -29.93 -2.40
CA MET A 19 -26.50 -28.51 -2.20
C MET A 19 -25.37 -28.32 -1.17
N ARG A 20 -25.39 -29.03 -0.04
CA ARG A 20 -24.31 -28.99 0.97
C ARG A 20 -22.97 -29.42 0.41
N GLU A 21 -22.92 -30.53 -0.34
CA GLU A 21 -21.68 -31.00 -0.97
C GLU A 21 -21.13 -29.97 -1.99
N LYS A 22 -22.01 -29.30 -2.75
CA LYS A 22 -21.60 -28.23 -3.67
C LYS A 22 -21.06 -27.01 -2.94
N ASP A 23 -21.65 -26.65 -1.81
CA ASP A 23 -21.20 -25.52 -1.00
C ASP A 23 -19.87 -25.83 -0.29
N GLU A 24 -19.68 -27.04 0.25
CA GLU A 24 -18.39 -27.48 0.81
C GLU A 24 -17.27 -27.52 -0.24
N VAL A 25 -17.54 -28.02 -1.45
CA VAL A 25 -16.58 -28.01 -2.58
C VAL A 25 -16.27 -26.57 -3.01
N ARG A 26 -17.25 -25.67 -2.94
CA ARG A 26 -17.10 -24.25 -3.30
C ARG A 26 -16.31 -23.48 -2.24
N GLU A 27 -16.54 -23.75 -0.96
CA GLU A 27 -15.78 -23.22 0.17
C GLU A 27 -14.33 -23.73 0.13
N GLY A 28 -14.12 -25.04 -0.06
CA GLY A 28 -12.78 -25.61 -0.23
C GLY A 28 -12.02 -25.01 -1.43
N ARG A 29 -12.70 -24.77 -2.56
CA ARG A 29 -12.12 -24.01 -3.70
C ARG A 29 -11.81 -22.56 -3.35
N GLY A 30 -12.65 -21.93 -2.52
CA GLY A 30 -12.45 -20.55 -2.03
C GLY A 30 -11.21 -20.43 -1.15
N GLU A 31 -11.06 -21.33 -0.18
CA GLU A 31 -9.88 -21.42 0.68
C GLU A 31 -8.61 -21.75 -0.12
N TRP A 32 -8.69 -22.70 -1.06
CA TRP A 32 -7.55 -23.03 -1.93
C TRP A 32 -7.11 -21.82 -2.76
N LYS A 33 -8.07 -21.07 -3.33
CA LYS A 33 -7.77 -19.82 -4.06
C LYS A 33 -7.11 -18.77 -3.16
N LYS A 34 -7.54 -18.63 -1.90
CA LYS A 34 -6.90 -17.72 -0.93
C LYS A 34 -5.47 -18.15 -0.62
N ARG A 35 -5.25 -19.43 -0.31
CA ARG A 35 -3.90 -19.99 -0.05
C ARG A 35 -2.98 -19.84 -1.25
N MET A 36 -3.47 -20.12 -2.45
CA MET A 36 -2.70 -19.98 -3.70
C MET A 36 -2.29 -18.52 -3.94
N LYS A 37 -3.20 -17.55 -3.73
CA LYS A 37 -2.86 -16.12 -3.79
C LYS A 37 -1.78 -15.73 -2.78
N GLU A 38 -1.86 -16.26 -1.57
CA GLU A 38 -0.86 -16.00 -0.53
C GLU A 38 0.53 -16.55 -0.92
N VAL A 39 0.57 -17.76 -1.48
CA VAL A 39 1.80 -18.36 -2.00
C VAL A 39 2.39 -17.55 -3.15
N GLU A 40 1.57 -17.17 -4.13
CA GLU A 40 2.00 -16.30 -5.22
C GLU A 40 2.56 -14.97 -4.71
N ARG A 41 1.93 -14.37 -3.69
CA ARG A 41 2.41 -13.14 -3.04
C ARG A 41 3.77 -13.34 -2.37
N LYS A 42 3.94 -14.43 -1.62
CA LYS A 42 5.23 -14.76 -0.95
C LYS A 42 6.34 -14.99 -1.98
N LEU A 43 6.05 -15.69 -3.08
CA LEU A 43 6.99 -15.90 -4.17
C LEU A 43 7.38 -14.58 -4.84
N GLU A 44 6.42 -13.71 -5.13
CA GLU A 44 6.68 -12.40 -5.70
C GLU A 44 7.52 -11.51 -4.77
N MET A 45 7.23 -11.50 -3.46
CA MET A 45 8.02 -10.74 -2.48
C MET A 45 9.47 -11.20 -2.45
N LYS A 46 9.70 -12.52 -2.46
CA LYS A 46 11.03 -13.11 -2.48
C LYS A 46 11.77 -12.76 -3.78
N GLU A 47 11.11 -12.90 -4.93
CA GLU A 47 11.68 -12.52 -6.23
C GLU A 47 12.03 -11.03 -6.27
N ARG A 48 11.14 -10.18 -5.74
CA ARG A 48 11.35 -8.73 -5.66
C ARG A 48 12.55 -8.39 -4.80
N GLU A 49 12.72 -9.06 -3.67
CA GLU A 49 13.87 -8.86 -2.77
C GLU A 49 15.18 -9.23 -3.45
N GLU A 50 15.22 -10.36 -4.17
CA GLU A 50 16.37 -10.78 -4.97
C GLU A 50 16.70 -9.81 -6.11
N ARG A 51 15.69 -9.27 -6.78
CA ARG A 51 15.85 -8.32 -7.89
C ARG A 51 16.10 -6.89 -7.44
N ARG A 52 15.79 -6.52 -6.19
CA ARG A 52 15.84 -5.14 -5.70
C ARG A 52 17.24 -4.52 -5.84
N LYS A 53 18.29 -5.31 -5.80
CA LYS A 53 19.69 -4.87 -5.98
C LYS A 53 20.17 -4.92 -7.43
N ASN A 54 19.34 -5.39 -8.36
CA ASN A 54 19.68 -5.49 -9.76
C ASN A 54 19.27 -4.23 -10.53
N ILE A 55 20.02 -3.92 -11.57
CA ILE A 55 19.68 -2.91 -12.57
C ILE A 55 19.64 -3.56 -13.95
N VAL A 56 18.81 -3.00 -14.82
CA VAL A 56 18.72 -3.37 -16.22
C VAL A 56 19.37 -2.27 -17.04
N LEU A 57 20.39 -2.62 -17.82
CA LEU A 57 21.05 -1.75 -18.79
C LEU A 57 20.60 -2.13 -20.20
N ARG A 58 20.34 -1.11 -21.01
CA ARG A 58 20.07 -1.25 -22.44
C ARG A 58 20.92 -0.22 -23.20
N GLY A 59 21.28 -0.56 -24.44
CA GLY A 59 22.03 0.33 -25.34
C GLY A 59 23.54 0.09 -25.37
N ILE A 60 24.07 -0.81 -24.54
CA ILE A 60 25.49 -1.19 -24.57
C ILE A 60 25.71 -2.31 -25.59
N LYS A 61 26.67 -2.10 -26.50
CA LYS A 61 27.12 -3.10 -27.49
C LYS A 61 28.47 -3.66 -27.04
N GLY A 62 28.67 -4.97 -27.20
CA GLY A 62 29.94 -5.64 -26.87
C GLY A 62 29.79 -6.84 -25.94
N GLY A 63 30.92 -7.46 -25.61
CA GLY A 63 31.01 -8.58 -24.68
C GLY A 63 31.00 -8.16 -23.21
N ARG A 64 31.18 -9.13 -22.31
CA ARG A 64 31.14 -8.92 -20.86
C ARG A 64 32.14 -7.87 -20.38
N GLU A 65 33.37 -7.89 -20.88
CA GLU A 65 34.42 -6.94 -20.49
C GLU A 65 34.07 -5.49 -20.86
N VAL A 66 33.47 -5.27 -22.02
CA VAL A 66 33.02 -3.95 -22.46
C VAL A 66 31.94 -3.42 -21.53
N ILE A 67 30.99 -4.29 -21.15
CA ILE A 67 29.92 -3.94 -20.22
C ILE A 67 30.48 -3.63 -18.82
N GLU A 68 31.47 -4.40 -18.34
CA GLU A 68 32.11 -4.16 -17.04
C GLU A 68 32.83 -2.80 -17.02
N LYS A 69 33.63 -2.49 -18.05
CA LYS A 69 34.29 -1.18 -18.20
C LYS A 69 33.30 -0.02 -18.29
N GLU A 70 32.22 -0.19 -19.05
CA GLU A 70 31.19 0.83 -19.19
C GLU A 70 30.46 1.08 -17.85
N MET A 71 30.18 0.01 -17.10
CA MET A 71 29.56 0.10 -15.78
C MET A 71 30.47 0.79 -14.76
N GLU A 72 31.78 0.52 -14.81
CA GLU A 72 32.78 1.23 -14.01
C GLU A 72 32.82 2.73 -14.33
N GLY A 73 32.82 3.09 -15.62
CA GLY A 73 32.76 4.49 -16.07
C GLY A 73 31.51 5.20 -15.56
N ILE A 74 30.33 4.58 -15.75
CA ILE A 74 29.04 5.09 -15.26
C ILE A 74 29.09 5.35 -13.75
N MET A 75 29.57 4.40 -12.95
CA MET A 75 29.61 4.54 -11.50
C MET A 75 30.60 5.62 -11.04
N LYS A 76 31.75 5.72 -11.69
CA LYS A 76 32.74 6.79 -11.45
C LYS A 76 32.15 8.17 -11.74
N GLU A 77 31.41 8.34 -12.84
CA GLU A 77 30.72 9.59 -13.18
C GLU A 77 29.63 9.98 -12.18
N VAL A 78 28.98 9.00 -11.53
CA VAL A 78 28.02 9.26 -10.44
C VAL A 78 28.72 9.62 -9.14
N GLY A 79 30.03 9.32 -9.01
CA GLY A 79 30.83 9.50 -7.80
C GLY A 79 30.69 8.33 -6.82
N VAL A 80 30.41 7.13 -7.32
CA VAL A 80 30.12 5.94 -6.52
C VAL A 80 31.13 4.85 -6.80
N ILE A 81 31.64 4.20 -5.77
CA ILE A 81 32.55 3.05 -5.91
C ILE A 81 31.78 1.85 -6.47
N THR A 82 32.32 1.19 -7.49
CA THR A 82 31.76 -0.05 -8.04
C THR A 82 31.78 -1.16 -7.00
N ASP A 83 30.63 -1.79 -6.77
CA ASP A 83 30.54 -3.03 -6.01
C ASP A 83 29.53 -3.98 -6.65
N LEU A 84 30.02 -4.64 -7.70
CA LEU A 84 29.26 -5.56 -8.52
C LEU A 84 29.30 -6.97 -7.91
N LYS A 85 28.15 -7.63 -7.91
CA LYS A 85 28.00 -9.06 -7.60
C LYS A 85 28.10 -9.92 -8.85
N GLY A 86 27.68 -9.39 -10.01
CA GLY A 86 27.80 -10.10 -11.29
C GLY A 86 26.97 -9.48 -12.40
N ILE A 87 27.25 -9.89 -13.63
CA ILE A 87 26.60 -9.41 -14.85
C ILE A 87 26.02 -10.59 -15.62
N LYS A 88 24.78 -10.46 -16.06
CA LYS A 88 24.08 -11.46 -16.89
C LYS A 88 23.46 -10.77 -18.10
N ARG A 89 23.84 -11.21 -19.31
CA ARG A 89 23.20 -10.76 -20.55
C ARG A 89 21.95 -11.59 -20.85
N ILE A 90 20.91 -10.94 -21.34
CA ILE A 90 19.65 -11.55 -21.77
C ILE A 90 19.35 -11.06 -23.19
N GLY A 91 19.46 -11.97 -24.16
CA GLY A 91 19.18 -11.70 -25.58
C GLY A 91 20.24 -10.85 -26.30
N GLY A 92 20.18 -10.88 -27.64
CA GLY A 92 21.10 -10.20 -28.57
C GLY A 92 22.38 -11.00 -28.86
N LYS A 93 22.84 -11.01 -30.11
CA LYS A 93 24.15 -11.56 -30.52
C LYS A 93 25.29 -10.62 -30.08
N GLU A 94 26.52 -11.13 -30.01
CA GLU A 94 27.71 -10.26 -29.91
C GLU A 94 27.71 -9.26 -31.09
N GLY A 95 27.54 -7.97 -30.80
CA GLY A 95 27.41 -6.89 -31.80
C GLY A 95 26.07 -6.13 -31.76
N GLU A 96 24.99 -6.74 -31.29
CA GLU A 96 23.68 -6.09 -31.16
C GLU A 96 23.41 -5.64 -29.72
N GLY A 97 22.78 -4.48 -29.55
CA GLY A 97 22.40 -3.96 -28.23
C GLY A 97 21.51 -4.94 -27.49
N GLY A 98 22.00 -5.51 -26.39
CA GLY A 98 21.28 -6.49 -25.58
C GLY A 98 20.64 -5.89 -24.33
N ILE A 99 19.84 -6.69 -23.63
CA ILE A 99 19.43 -6.37 -22.25
C ILE A 99 20.48 -6.97 -21.33
N VAL A 100 21.04 -6.15 -20.44
CA VAL A 100 22.03 -6.59 -19.47
C VAL A 100 21.45 -6.41 -18.07
N ILE A 101 21.47 -7.48 -17.26
CA ILE A 101 21.17 -7.40 -15.83
C ILE A 101 22.49 -7.32 -15.07
N VAL A 102 22.66 -6.25 -14.31
CA VAL A 102 23.80 -6.08 -13.41
C VAL A 102 23.31 -6.22 -11.98
N ARG A 103 23.91 -7.15 -11.23
CA ARG A 103 23.62 -7.40 -9.82
C ARG A 103 24.57 -6.59 -8.96
N MET A 104 24.05 -5.73 -8.09
CA MET A 104 24.86 -4.96 -7.14
C MET A 104 24.86 -5.64 -5.75
N ARG A 105 25.91 -5.43 -4.96
CA ARG A 105 25.92 -5.92 -3.56
C ARG A 105 25.18 -4.99 -2.63
N ASP A 106 25.31 -3.68 -2.86
CA ASP A 106 24.72 -2.63 -2.03
C ASP A 106 23.53 -1.93 -2.70
N LEU A 107 22.45 -1.76 -1.92
CA LEU A 107 21.22 -1.11 -2.38
C LEU A 107 21.32 0.42 -2.32
N GLY A 108 22.12 0.98 -1.40
CA GLY A 108 22.34 2.43 -1.29
C GLY A 108 22.98 2.98 -2.57
N ARG A 109 24.09 2.38 -3.01
CA ARG A 109 24.79 2.68 -4.26
C ARG A 109 23.89 2.53 -5.48
N LYS A 110 23.03 1.50 -5.52
CA LYS A 110 22.00 1.39 -6.55
C LYS A 110 21.09 2.62 -6.56
N LYS A 111 20.57 3.06 -5.41
CA LYS A 111 19.68 4.23 -5.33
C LYS A 111 20.36 5.50 -5.82
N GLU A 112 21.63 5.71 -5.48
CA GLU A 112 22.41 6.86 -5.95
C GLU A 112 22.56 6.88 -7.48
N LEU A 113 22.88 5.74 -8.08
CA LEU A 113 22.86 5.58 -9.54
C LEU A 113 21.48 5.90 -10.12
N MET A 114 20.42 5.36 -9.51
CA MET A 114 19.05 5.52 -10.01
C MET A 114 18.56 6.97 -9.98
N ILE A 115 19.07 7.80 -9.08
CA ILE A 115 18.79 9.25 -9.03
C ILE A 115 19.44 9.96 -10.22
N LYS A 116 20.70 9.65 -10.55
CA LYS A 116 21.47 10.34 -11.60
C LYS A 116 21.37 9.67 -12.99
N LYS A 117 20.65 8.55 -13.09
CA LYS A 117 20.61 7.68 -14.28
C LYS A 117 20.24 8.36 -15.60
N ASN A 118 19.46 9.44 -15.55
CA ASN A 118 18.99 10.10 -16.76
C ASN A 118 20.13 10.81 -17.52
N LYS A 119 21.27 11.10 -16.87
CA LYS A 119 22.47 11.66 -17.52
C LYS A 119 23.02 10.77 -18.64
N PHE A 120 22.82 9.47 -18.54
CA PHE A 120 23.35 8.50 -19.50
C PHE A 120 22.44 8.32 -20.74
N ARG A 121 21.25 8.95 -20.75
CA ARG A 121 20.31 8.85 -21.87
C ARG A 121 20.86 9.47 -23.16
N GLU A 122 21.65 10.54 -23.04
CA GLU A 122 22.27 11.22 -24.19
C GLU A 122 23.28 10.30 -24.91
N ARG A 123 23.92 9.38 -24.16
CA ARG A 123 24.79 8.32 -24.69
C ARG A 123 24.04 7.11 -25.25
N GLY A 124 22.70 7.17 -25.30
CA GLY A 124 21.86 6.04 -25.70
C GLY A 124 21.75 4.92 -24.65
N ILE A 125 22.29 5.12 -23.44
CA ILE A 125 22.28 4.12 -22.37
C ILE A 125 21.05 4.35 -21.49
N ARG A 126 20.24 3.30 -21.33
CA ARG A 126 19.07 3.31 -20.43
C ARG A 126 19.33 2.42 -19.24
N ILE A 127 19.17 2.99 -18.05
CA ILE A 127 19.28 2.30 -16.76
C ILE A 127 17.88 2.21 -16.13
N GLU A 128 17.43 1.01 -15.85
CA GLU A 128 16.10 0.70 -15.32
C GLU A 128 16.19 -0.25 -14.13
N ASP A 129 15.12 -0.36 -13.35
CA ASP A 129 15.00 -1.40 -12.33
C ASP A 129 14.74 -2.76 -12.97
N ASP A 130 15.32 -3.82 -12.41
CA ASP A 130 14.95 -5.20 -12.73
C ASP A 130 13.62 -5.55 -12.05
N LEU A 131 12.52 -5.15 -12.68
CA LEU A 131 11.18 -5.38 -12.18
C LEU A 131 10.78 -6.86 -12.33
N THR A 132 10.02 -7.37 -11.36
CA THR A 132 9.33 -8.67 -11.48
C THR A 132 8.34 -8.65 -12.64
N TRP A 133 7.86 -9.82 -13.08
CA TRP A 133 6.84 -9.88 -14.13
C TRP A 133 5.59 -9.05 -13.75
N ARG A 134 5.11 -9.18 -12.50
CA ARG A 134 3.94 -8.45 -12.00
C ARG A 134 4.16 -6.94 -11.95
N GLU A 135 5.35 -6.50 -11.49
CA GLU A 135 5.72 -5.09 -11.52
C GLU A 135 5.80 -4.54 -12.96
N ARG A 136 6.28 -5.33 -13.93
CA ARG A 136 6.27 -4.96 -15.35
C ARG A 136 4.86 -4.84 -15.90
N LYS A 137 3.96 -5.78 -15.58
CA LYS A 137 2.55 -5.74 -15.99
C LYS A 137 1.86 -4.49 -15.41
N MET A 138 2.05 -4.22 -14.13
CA MET A 138 1.57 -3.00 -13.47
C MET A 138 2.09 -1.77 -14.20
N LYS A 139 3.41 -1.66 -14.41
CA LYS A 139 4.02 -0.53 -15.10
C LYS A 139 3.42 -0.34 -16.50
N TRP A 140 3.28 -1.41 -17.28
CA TRP A 140 2.72 -1.36 -18.63
C TRP A 140 1.26 -0.89 -18.62
N LYS A 141 0.43 -1.43 -17.72
CA LYS A 141 -0.96 -0.98 -17.57
C LYS A 141 -1.06 0.48 -17.15
N LEU A 142 -0.21 0.94 -16.21
CA LEU A 142 -0.15 2.34 -15.79
C LEU A 142 0.28 3.26 -16.95
N GLU A 143 1.25 2.83 -17.77
CA GLU A 143 1.70 3.56 -18.95
C GLU A 143 0.62 3.62 -20.04
N ASP A 144 -0.12 2.53 -20.25
CA ASP A 144 -1.24 2.48 -21.19
C ASP A 144 -2.36 3.44 -20.79
N ILE A 145 -2.77 3.42 -19.51
CA ILE A 145 -3.76 4.35 -18.97
C ILE A 145 -3.25 5.79 -19.09
N ALA A 146 -1.98 6.04 -18.75
CA ALA A 146 -1.39 7.37 -18.86
C ALA A 146 -1.36 7.88 -20.30
N ARG A 147 -1.11 7.00 -21.27
CA ARG A 147 -1.16 7.32 -22.71
C ARG A 147 -2.57 7.70 -23.13
N GLN A 148 -3.56 6.87 -22.83
CA GLN A 148 -4.97 7.13 -23.15
C GLN A 148 -5.47 8.46 -22.54
N GLU A 149 -5.08 8.77 -21.30
CA GLU A 149 -5.50 10.02 -20.66
C GLU A 149 -4.77 11.25 -21.21
N ARG A 150 -3.52 11.11 -21.67
CA ARG A 150 -2.80 12.18 -22.39
C ARG A 150 -3.39 12.43 -23.77
N GLU A 151 -3.81 11.38 -24.48
CA GLU A 151 -4.52 11.50 -25.77
C GLU A 151 -5.84 12.28 -25.61
N LYS A 152 -6.47 12.20 -24.43
CA LYS A 152 -7.63 13.03 -24.05
C LYS A 152 -7.27 14.46 -23.61
N GLY A 153 -6.01 14.88 -23.74
CA GLY A 153 -5.52 16.21 -23.38
C GLY A 153 -5.24 16.42 -21.89
N LYS A 154 -5.32 15.38 -21.05
CA LYS A 154 -5.08 15.53 -19.61
C LYS A 154 -3.60 15.51 -19.27
N ARG A 155 -3.22 16.27 -18.23
CA ARG A 155 -1.86 16.23 -17.69
C ARG A 155 -1.67 14.99 -16.82
N VAL A 156 -0.75 14.09 -17.19
CA VAL A 156 -0.53 12.83 -16.45
C VAL A 156 0.91 12.65 -15.99
N TRP A 157 1.08 12.39 -14.68
CA TRP A 157 2.35 12.01 -14.06
C TRP A 157 2.30 10.54 -13.61
N THR A 158 3.30 9.75 -13.97
CA THR A 158 3.40 8.34 -13.53
C THR A 158 4.53 8.17 -12.52
N SER A 159 4.31 7.27 -11.56
CA SER A 159 5.29 6.84 -10.57
C SER A 159 5.09 5.34 -10.32
N TYR A 160 6.01 4.71 -9.57
CA TYR A 160 5.83 3.31 -9.18
C TYR A 160 4.51 3.12 -8.43
N GLY A 161 3.64 2.23 -8.94
CA GLY A 161 2.36 1.86 -8.33
C GLY A 161 1.29 2.95 -8.29
N LYS A 162 1.50 4.10 -8.96
CA LYS A 162 0.54 5.21 -8.91
C LYS A 162 0.65 6.14 -10.12
N LEU A 163 -0.44 6.84 -10.43
CA LEU A 163 -0.46 7.91 -11.42
C LEU A 163 -1.26 9.10 -10.92
N GLN A 164 -0.90 10.31 -11.34
CA GLN A 164 -1.69 11.51 -11.17
C GLN A 164 -2.30 11.88 -12.51
N ILE A 165 -3.62 11.99 -12.57
CA ILE A 165 -4.35 12.52 -13.72
C ILE A 165 -4.88 13.90 -13.30
N GLU A 166 -4.41 14.93 -13.99
CA GLU A 166 -4.61 16.35 -13.69
C GLU A 166 -4.11 16.76 -12.30
N VAL A 167 -4.95 16.57 -11.29
CA VAL A 167 -4.69 16.89 -9.88
C VAL A 167 -4.85 15.65 -8.99
N LYS A 168 -5.55 14.62 -9.47
CA LYS A 168 -6.02 13.48 -8.67
C LYS A 168 -5.07 12.30 -8.76
N TRP A 169 -4.73 11.72 -7.60
CA TRP A 169 -3.86 10.55 -7.51
C TRP A 169 -4.66 9.25 -7.52
N TRP A 170 -4.20 8.32 -8.32
CA TRP A 170 -4.72 6.97 -8.48
C TRP A 170 -3.63 5.98 -8.12
N PHE A 171 -3.98 4.92 -7.41
CA PHE A 171 -3.04 3.93 -6.90
C PHE A 171 -3.40 2.55 -7.43
N TRP A 172 -2.37 1.79 -7.78
CA TRP A 172 -2.48 0.41 -8.20
C TRP A 172 -2.72 -0.48 -6.99
N ASP A 173 -3.82 -1.23 -6.98
CA ASP A 173 -4.17 -2.14 -5.89
C ASP A 173 -3.82 -3.60 -6.20
N GLU A 174 -3.96 -4.46 -5.17
CA GLU A 174 -3.70 -5.90 -5.28
C GLU A 174 -4.68 -6.64 -6.20
N LYS A 175 -5.81 -6.02 -6.55
CA LYS A 175 -6.78 -6.55 -7.52
C LYS A 175 -6.47 -6.13 -8.96
N GLU A 176 -5.28 -5.57 -9.19
CA GLU A 176 -4.84 -5.04 -10.47
C GLU A 176 -5.75 -3.92 -11.02
N MET A 177 -6.31 -3.11 -10.11
CA MET A 177 -7.19 -1.99 -10.45
C MET A 177 -6.62 -0.66 -9.95
N LEU A 178 -7.02 0.43 -10.61
CA LEU A 178 -6.77 1.76 -10.09
C LEU A 178 -7.86 2.14 -9.11
N LYS A 179 -7.45 2.44 -7.88
CA LYS A 179 -8.30 3.06 -6.89
C LYS A 179 -7.99 4.54 -6.77
N ASP A 180 -9.05 5.32 -6.74
CA ASP A 180 -9.01 6.67 -6.20
C ASP A 180 -8.75 6.57 -4.70
N GLY A 181 -7.78 7.31 -4.16
CA GLY A 181 -7.57 7.36 -2.72
C GLY A 181 -6.14 7.66 -2.29
N GLY A 182 -5.95 8.71 -1.48
CA GLY A 182 -4.66 9.01 -0.83
C GLY A 182 -4.37 8.10 0.38
N ALA A 183 -3.23 8.28 1.04
CA ALA A 183 -2.84 7.51 2.23
C ALA A 183 -3.68 7.81 3.50
N GLY A 184 -4.79 8.54 3.38
CA GLY A 184 -5.66 8.92 4.49
C GLY A 184 -6.41 7.73 5.10
N VAL A 185 -6.82 7.88 6.36
CA VAL A 185 -7.56 6.85 7.10
C VAL A 185 -8.89 6.48 6.41
N ASP A 186 -9.43 7.39 5.60
CA ASP A 186 -10.67 7.22 4.88
C ASP A 186 -10.61 6.16 3.76
N ASN A 187 -9.39 5.78 3.35
CA ASN A 187 -9.15 4.76 2.33
C ASN A 187 -8.80 3.38 2.91
N LYS A 188 -8.83 3.21 4.23
CA LYS A 188 -8.63 1.89 4.85
C LYS A 188 -9.78 0.96 4.50
N ASP A 189 -9.45 -0.30 4.25
CA ASP A 189 -10.39 -1.34 3.82
C ASP A 189 -11.07 -2.02 5.01
N LYS A 190 -12.00 -2.94 4.72
CA LYS A 190 -12.82 -3.59 5.74
C LYS A 190 -11.97 -4.43 6.72
N GLU A 191 -10.96 -5.15 6.22
CA GLU A 191 -10.07 -5.98 7.03
C GLU A 191 -9.29 -5.14 8.06
N PHE A 192 -8.81 -3.95 7.67
CA PHE A 192 -8.20 -3.03 8.62
C PHE A 192 -9.16 -2.65 9.77
N TRP A 193 -10.42 -2.31 9.46
CA TRP A 193 -11.39 -1.88 10.48
C TRP A 193 -11.84 -3.04 11.38
N GLU A 194 -12.03 -4.24 10.82
CA GLU A 194 -12.34 -5.45 11.59
C GLU A 194 -11.17 -5.81 12.53
N GLY A 195 -9.92 -5.70 12.07
CA GLY A 195 -8.74 -5.96 12.89
C GLY A 195 -8.54 -4.99 14.07
N LEU A 196 -9.26 -3.86 14.10
CA LEU A 196 -9.26 -2.96 15.26
C LEU A 196 -10.18 -3.43 16.38
N GLU A 197 -11.15 -4.33 16.11
CA GLU A 197 -12.15 -4.76 17.10
C GLU A 197 -11.59 -5.57 18.27
N ASP A 198 -10.36 -6.08 18.11
CA ASP A 198 -9.62 -6.82 19.14
C ASP A 198 -9.10 -5.92 20.27
N TRP A 199 -9.06 -4.59 20.08
CA TRP A 199 -8.43 -3.65 21.01
C TRP A 199 -9.43 -2.85 21.84
N ASP A 200 -9.23 -2.71 23.15
CA ASP A 200 -10.19 -1.97 24.01
C ASP A 200 -10.20 -0.45 23.75
N VAL A 201 -9.05 0.12 23.40
CA VAL A 201 -8.86 1.53 23.08
C VAL A 201 -7.97 1.66 21.84
N VAL A 202 -8.43 2.44 20.86
CA VAL A 202 -7.71 2.68 19.60
C VAL A 202 -7.49 4.18 19.42
N ILE A 203 -6.24 4.59 19.18
CA ILE A 203 -5.89 5.97 18.86
C ILE A 203 -5.16 6.01 17.52
N LEU A 204 -5.77 6.68 16.55
CA LEU A 204 -5.15 6.96 15.25
C LEU A 204 -4.78 8.44 15.19
N MET A 205 -3.52 8.72 14.94
CA MET A 205 -2.97 10.07 14.81
C MET A 205 -2.53 10.32 13.37
N GLU A 206 -2.50 11.58 12.93
CA GLU A 206 -2.18 11.96 11.56
C GLU A 206 -3.06 11.28 10.50
N THR A 207 -4.36 11.20 10.79
CA THR A 207 -5.34 10.49 9.95
C THR A 207 -5.64 11.19 8.63
N TRP A 208 -5.26 12.48 8.51
CA TRP A 208 -5.60 13.39 7.41
C TRP A 208 -7.11 13.45 7.12
N LEU A 209 -7.91 13.07 8.11
CA LEU A 209 -9.36 12.95 8.03
C LEU A 209 -10.00 14.35 8.04
N ASP A 210 -10.33 14.87 6.86
CA ASP A 210 -11.11 16.10 6.73
C ASP A 210 -12.62 15.82 6.85
N GLY A 211 -13.45 16.87 6.83
CA GLY A 211 -14.90 16.72 6.98
C GLY A 211 -15.54 15.81 5.93
N LYS A 212 -15.06 15.86 4.68
CA LYS A 212 -15.54 14.97 3.62
C LYS A 212 -15.09 13.52 3.86
N GLY A 213 -13.88 13.33 4.36
CA GLY A 213 -13.37 12.02 4.77
C GLY A 213 -14.21 11.40 5.89
N TRP A 214 -14.61 12.21 6.87
CA TRP A 214 -15.47 11.76 7.97
C TRP A 214 -16.83 11.25 7.48
N GLU A 215 -17.50 12.01 6.60
CA GLU A 215 -18.78 11.59 6.00
C GLU A 215 -18.67 10.23 5.29
N ARG A 216 -17.54 9.93 4.65
CA ARG A 216 -17.31 8.65 3.96
C ARG A 216 -17.12 7.47 4.90
N ILE A 217 -16.54 7.68 6.09
CA ILE A 217 -16.17 6.55 6.96
C ILE A 217 -17.03 6.37 8.19
N ARG A 218 -17.78 7.39 8.64
CA ARG A 218 -18.53 7.31 9.90
C ARG A 218 -19.46 6.07 9.98
N GLU A 219 -20.00 5.63 8.84
CA GLU A 219 -20.89 4.46 8.73
C GLU A 219 -20.14 3.12 8.57
N ARG A 220 -18.82 3.18 8.32
CA ARG A 220 -17.94 2.02 8.19
C ARG A 220 -17.14 1.72 9.45
N LEU A 221 -17.15 2.65 10.42
CA LEU A 221 -16.46 2.48 11.68
C LEU A 221 -17.14 1.38 12.52
N PRO A 222 -16.37 0.52 13.21
CA PRO A 222 -16.91 -0.48 14.12
C PRO A 222 -17.90 0.12 15.13
N ASP A 223 -19.12 -0.42 15.15
CA ASP A 223 -20.23 0.07 15.96
C ASP A 223 -20.08 -0.26 17.45
N ARG A 224 -19.24 -1.25 17.79
CA ARG A 224 -18.87 -1.62 19.16
C ARG A 224 -18.10 -0.52 19.90
N TYR A 225 -17.63 0.50 19.18
CA TYR A 225 -16.86 1.60 19.72
C TYR A 225 -17.68 2.88 19.79
N THR A 226 -17.31 3.73 20.75
CA THR A 226 -17.64 5.15 20.72
C THR A 226 -16.45 5.88 20.09
N TRP A 227 -16.70 6.54 18.97
CA TRP A 227 -15.67 7.25 18.22
C TRP A 227 -15.70 8.75 18.51
N LYS A 228 -14.52 9.32 18.77
CA LYS A 228 -14.24 10.75 18.83
C LYS A 228 -13.29 11.13 17.70
N THR A 229 -13.47 12.32 17.12
CA THR A 229 -12.63 12.78 16.01
C THR A 229 -12.22 14.23 16.19
N GLN A 230 -10.97 14.54 15.81
CA GLN A 230 -10.51 15.88 15.49
C GLN A 230 -10.19 15.90 14.01
N LEU A 231 -10.88 16.76 13.26
CA LEU A 231 -10.72 16.82 11.81
C LEU A 231 -9.41 17.51 11.42
N ALA A 232 -8.75 16.97 10.40
CA ALA A 232 -7.56 17.56 9.83
C ALA A 232 -7.89 18.91 9.18
N LYS A 233 -7.10 19.94 9.49
CA LYS A 233 -7.26 21.29 8.94
C LYS A 233 -6.22 21.55 7.86
N ARG A 234 -6.54 22.43 6.91
CA ARG A 234 -5.59 22.92 5.91
C ARG A 234 -5.09 24.30 6.32
N LYS A 235 -3.77 24.49 6.35
CA LYS A 235 -3.17 25.81 6.53
C LYS A 235 -3.35 26.72 5.31
N ASN A 236 -3.42 26.15 4.09
CA ASN A 236 -3.54 26.87 2.82
C ASN A 236 -4.38 26.08 1.79
N LYS A 237 -5.01 26.76 0.81
CA LYS A 237 -5.80 26.11 -0.27
C LYS A 237 -5.01 25.05 -1.07
N LYS A 238 -3.70 25.27 -1.28
CA LYS A 238 -2.80 24.35 -1.99
C LYS A 238 -2.07 23.33 -1.09
N GLY A 239 -2.20 23.43 0.24
CA GLY A 239 -1.55 22.55 1.20
C GLY A 239 -2.32 21.27 1.49
N ARG A 240 -1.64 20.26 2.04
CA ARG A 240 -2.26 19.04 2.57
C ARG A 240 -2.97 19.36 3.90
N ALA A 241 -4.00 18.59 4.23
CA ALA A 241 -4.60 18.63 5.56
C ALA A 241 -3.64 17.98 6.57
N CYS A 242 -3.57 18.51 7.78
CA CYS A 242 -2.68 18.04 8.85
C CYS A 242 -3.45 17.94 10.19
N GLY A 243 -2.97 17.08 11.11
CA GLY A 243 -3.42 17.05 12.51
C GLY A 243 -4.69 16.26 12.80
N GLY A 244 -5.25 15.52 11.84
CA GLY A 244 -6.44 14.70 12.08
C GLY A 244 -6.19 13.60 13.10
N MET A 245 -7.12 13.39 14.04
CA MET A 245 -7.05 12.34 15.05
C MET A 245 -8.39 11.62 15.17
N LEU A 246 -8.34 10.33 15.50
CA LEU A 246 -9.50 9.48 15.73
C LEU A 246 -9.26 8.61 16.97
N LEU A 247 -10.19 8.61 17.91
CA LEU A 247 -10.16 7.83 19.14
C LEU A 247 -11.39 6.94 19.20
N GLY A 248 -11.18 5.62 19.21
CA GLY A 248 -12.22 4.62 19.40
C GLY A 248 -12.10 4.01 20.79
N ILE A 249 -13.21 3.97 21.54
CA ILE A 249 -13.27 3.31 22.85
C ILE A 249 -14.38 2.28 22.82
N LYS A 250 -14.06 1.02 23.14
CA LYS A 250 -15.05 -0.05 23.19
C LYS A 250 -16.13 0.30 24.24
N LYS A 251 -17.40 0.12 23.88
CA LYS A 251 -18.55 0.66 24.64
C LYS A 251 -18.67 0.07 26.05
N ASP A 252 -18.19 -1.15 26.25
CA ASP A 252 -18.19 -1.92 27.50
C ASP A 252 -17.14 -1.45 28.52
N VAL A 253 -16.04 -0.83 28.08
CA VAL A 253 -14.96 -0.32 28.97
C VAL A 253 -15.04 1.19 29.23
N LEU A 254 -15.95 1.91 28.56
CA LEU A 254 -16.04 3.37 28.62
C LEU A 254 -16.63 3.89 29.94
N ILE A 255 -15.89 4.74 30.66
CA ILE A 255 -16.43 5.51 31.79
C ILE A 255 -16.86 6.91 31.31
N LYS A 256 -18.16 7.18 31.23
CA LYS A 256 -18.67 8.53 30.96
C LYS A 256 -18.51 9.41 32.20
N LYS A 257 -17.53 10.33 32.22
CA LYS A 257 -17.48 11.43 33.19
C LYS A 257 -18.28 12.63 32.67
N LYS A 258 -19.14 13.22 33.53
CA LYS A 258 -19.70 14.56 33.31
C LYS A 258 -18.57 15.60 33.51
N GLY A 259 -18.29 16.41 32.48
CA GLY A 259 -17.32 17.51 32.56
C GLY A 259 -15.93 17.18 31.99
N SER A 260 -15.83 16.55 30.82
CA SER A 260 -14.55 16.46 30.12
C SER A 260 -14.02 17.85 29.82
N ARG A 261 -12.77 18.12 30.24
CA ARG A 261 -11.97 19.32 29.92
C ARG A 261 -12.03 19.57 28.40
N GLU A 262 -12.02 20.84 27.99
CA GLU A 262 -12.02 21.21 26.57
C GLU A 262 -10.92 20.45 25.80
N GLU A 263 -11.29 19.84 24.68
CA GLU A 263 -10.36 19.08 23.85
C GLU A 263 -9.44 20.06 23.10
N GLU A 264 -8.15 20.10 23.49
CA GLU A 264 -7.14 20.92 22.82
C GLU A 264 -6.76 20.30 21.45
N GLU A 265 -6.50 21.15 20.45
CA GLU A 265 -6.11 20.69 19.11
C GLU A 265 -4.81 19.87 19.15
N GLY A 266 -4.89 18.63 18.67
CA GLY A 266 -3.80 17.66 18.75
C GLY A 266 -3.69 16.95 20.11
N ARG A 267 -4.72 17.01 20.95
CA ARG A 267 -4.82 16.23 22.19
C ARG A 267 -6.20 15.58 22.33
N MET A 268 -6.22 14.27 22.53
CA MET A 268 -7.43 13.51 22.86
C MET A 268 -7.25 12.82 24.20
N GLU A 269 -8.28 12.83 25.03
CA GLU A 269 -8.24 12.20 26.35
C GLU A 269 -9.50 11.36 26.60
N CYS A 270 -9.30 10.20 27.22
CA CYS A 270 -10.39 9.40 27.77
C CYS A 270 -10.02 8.73 29.09
N THR A 271 -11.04 8.30 29.81
CA THR A 271 -10.90 7.43 30.98
C THR A 271 -11.68 6.15 30.74
N VAL A 272 -11.03 5.01 30.93
CA VAL A 272 -11.61 3.68 30.74
C VAL A 272 -11.48 2.84 32.01
N LYS A 273 -12.40 1.90 32.21
CA LYS A 273 -12.29 0.88 33.25
C LYS A 273 -12.05 -0.45 32.57
N ILE A 274 -10.90 -1.06 32.81
CA ILE A 274 -10.55 -2.37 32.26
C ILE A 274 -10.34 -3.27 33.48
N GLY A 275 -11.25 -4.24 33.66
CA GLY A 275 -11.37 -5.00 34.90
C GLY A 275 -11.71 -4.09 36.10
N GLU A 276 -10.90 -4.14 37.15
CA GLU A 276 -11.06 -3.30 38.34
C GLU A 276 -10.29 -1.98 38.27
N ILE A 277 -9.39 -1.85 37.28
CA ILE A 277 -8.44 -0.73 37.18
C ILE A 277 -9.03 0.37 36.30
N ARG A 278 -8.88 1.62 36.75
CA ARG A 278 -9.21 2.82 35.98
C ARG A 278 -7.96 3.35 35.30
N TRP A 279 -8.03 3.52 33.99
CA TRP A 279 -6.96 4.07 33.16
C TRP A 279 -7.35 5.45 32.63
N ARG A 280 -6.42 6.39 32.69
CA ARG A 280 -6.48 7.66 31.95
C ARG A 280 -5.59 7.53 30.73
N VAL A 281 -6.17 7.63 29.54
CA VAL A 281 -5.45 7.50 28.27
C VAL A 281 -5.44 8.85 27.57
N VAL A 282 -4.25 9.29 27.16
CA VAL A 282 -4.05 10.56 26.45
C VAL A 282 -3.31 10.29 25.14
N GLY A 283 -3.90 10.69 24.02
CA GLY A 283 -3.24 10.77 22.73
C GLY A 283 -2.78 12.20 22.46
N VAL A 284 -1.51 12.40 22.15
CA VAL A 284 -0.94 13.72 21.85
C VAL A 284 -0.26 13.69 20.48
N TYR A 285 -0.73 14.54 19.58
CA TYR A 285 -0.07 14.87 18.33
C TYR A 285 0.69 16.18 18.48
N VAL A 286 2.02 16.13 18.31
CA VAL A 286 2.90 17.30 18.51
C VAL A 286 3.12 18.04 17.20
N ASN A 287 2.74 19.32 17.16
CA ASN A 287 2.92 20.22 16.02
C ASN A 287 3.65 21.49 16.45
N GLU A 288 4.94 21.35 16.80
CA GLU A 288 5.85 22.44 17.21
C GLU A 288 5.45 23.16 18.52
N ASN A 289 4.59 22.54 19.36
CA ASN A 289 4.04 23.13 20.59
C ASN A 289 4.03 22.14 21.78
N MET A 290 5.09 21.35 21.92
CA MET A 290 5.18 20.26 22.89
C MET A 290 5.03 20.74 24.35
N GLU A 291 5.72 21.81 24.72
CA GLU A 291 5.77 22.33 26.11
C GLU A 291 4.37 22.69 26.63
N LYS A 292 3.63 23.50 25.87
CA LYS A 292 2.23 23.88 26.19
C LYS A 292 1.31 22.67 26.39
N LYS A 293 1.48 21.61 25.59
CA LYS A 293 0.67 20.39 25.67
C LYS A 293 1.00 19.52 26.88
N LEU A 294 2.24 19.60 27.37
CA LEU A 294 2.72 18.86 28.54
C LEU A 294 2.38 19.55 29.86
N GLU A 295 2.39 20.89 29.91
CA GLU A 295 2.03 21.69 31.10
C GLU A 295 0.61 21.42 31.64
N SER A 296 -0.27 20.86 30.81
CA SER A 296 -1.68 20.62 31.11
C SER A 296 -2.05 19.15 31.37
N LEU A 297 -1.05 18.25 31.48
CA LEU A 297 -1.25 16.81 31.76
C LEU A 297 -1.36 16.51 33.26
#